data_AF-A0A7J0E540-F1
#
_entry.id   AF-A0A7J0E540-F1
#
_cell.length_a   1.000
_cell.length_b   1.000
_cell.length_c   1.000
_cell.angle_alpha   90.00
_cell.angle_beta   90.00
_cell.angle_gamma   90.00
#
_symmetry.space_group_name_H-M   'P 1'
#
loop_
_entity.id
_entity.type
_entity.pdbx_description
1 polymer ?
#
loop_
_entity_poly.entity_id
_entity_poly.type
_entity_poly.pdbx_seq_one_letter_code
_entity_poly.pdbx_strand_id
1 'polypeptide(L)'
;MSEPKWEDLDRDCLVSIFGRLGLESLLLDVPFVCKSWYKATRIPQSWRHLDFSKLQLHDSWYYDDFTSRLMDTYGIEALPELPNRCMEEALLYVADECPALRTLVLPSNVLQGPQGPQFKIKNHMSKWTNLQFLKLQRCFDMKELLTQINIHCKNFEALAIERANIGRDEASAIVKFLPKYKGVASKVCFHEKEEPNDDFEGL
;
A
#
# COMPACT_ATOMS: atom_id res chain seq x y z
N MET A 1 -26.06 35.76 8.11
CA MET A 1 -25.88 34.63 7.17
C MET A 1 -25.15 33.55 7.94
N SER A 2 -25.64 32.31 7.94
CA SER A 2 -24.93 31.19 8.57
C SER A 2 -23.65 30.91 7.78
N GLU A 3 -22.55 30.69 8.48
CA GLU A 3 -21.29 30.28 7.84
C GLU A 3 -21.49 28.96 7.08
N PRO A 4 -20.93 28.83 5.87
CA PRO A 4 -21.02 27.60 5.10
C PRO A 4 -20.36 26.47 5.89
N LYS A 5 -21.12 25.40 6.14
CA LYS A 5 -20.62 24.24 6.88
C LYS A 5 -19.91 23.30 5.91
N TRP A 6 -18.78 22.77 6.36
CA TRP A 6 -18.07 21.71 5.63
C TRP A 6 -18.91 20.43 5.44
N GLU A 7 -19.97 20.26 6.22
CA GLU A 7 -20.94 19.17 6.08
C GLU A 7 -21.77 19.28 4.79
N ASP A 8 -21.96 20.50 4.28
CA ASP A 8 -22.75 20.81 3.08
C ASP A 8 -21.92 20.75 1.80
N LEU A 9 -20.62 20.45 1.89
CA LEU A 9 -19.76 20.30 0.73
C LEU A 9 -20.25 19.13 -0.14
N ASP A 10 -20.24 19.33 -1.45
CA ASP A 10 -20.64 18.30 -2.39
C ASP A 10 -19.81 17.01 -2.20
N ARG A 11 -20.49 15.87 -2.35
CA ARG A 11 -19.91 14.56 -2.10
C ARG A 11 -18.71 14.28 -3.02
N ASP A 12 -18.78 14.68 -4.29
CA ASP A 12 -17.70 14.45 -5.24
C ASP A 12 -16.48 15.32 -4.89
N CYS A 13 -16.70 16.51 -4.33
CA CYS A 13 -15.64 17.33 -3.76
C CYS A 13 -14.98 16.63 -2.57
N LEU A 14 -15.76 16.11 -1.61
CA LEU A 14 -15.23 15.37 -0.46
C LEU A 14 -14.40 14.16 -0.90
N VAL A 15 -14.90 13.35 -1.82
CA VAL A 15 -14.20 12.18 -2.37
C VAL A 15 -12.89 12.57 -3.05
N SER A 16 -12.89 13.66 -3.81
CA SER A 16 -11.69 14.18 -4.49
C SER A 16 -10.63 14.68 -3.50
N ILE A 17 -11.06 15.25 -2.36
CA ILE A 17 -10.17 15.65 -1.27
C ILE A 17 -9.63 14.41 -0.56
N PHE A 18 -10.51 13.48 -0.17
CA PHE A 18 -10.16 12.28 0.58
C PHE A 18 -9.20 11.38 -0.19
N GLY A 19 -9.37 11.28 -1.51
CA GLY A 19 -8.43 10.56 -2.37
C GLY A 19 -6.99 11.10 -2.33
N ARG A 20 -6.74 12.28 -1.74
CA ARG A 20 -5.40 12.85 -1.57
C ARG A 20 -4.86 12.71 -0.15
N LEU A 21 -5.65 12.19 0.78
CA LEU A 21 -5.27 12.02 2.17
C LEU A 21 -4.50 10.71 2.35
N GLY A 22 -3.65 10.69 3.37
CA GLY A 22 -2.97 9.47 3.80
C GLY A 22 -3.90 8.54 4.55
N LEU A 23 -3.45 7.29 4.70
CA LEU A 23 -4.18 6.22 5.39
C LEU A 23 -4.63 6.61 6.80
N GLU A 24 -3.75 7.25 7.57
CA GLU A 24 -4.02 7.68 8.94
C GLU A 24 -5.24 8.60 9.03
N SER A 25 -5.30 9.68 8.23
CA SER A 25 -6.44 10.59 8.26
C SER A 25 -7.73 9.96 7.72
N LEU A 26 -7.63 9.08 6.72
CA LEU A 26 -8.78 8.36 6.19
C LEU A 26 -9.42 7.41 7.22
N LEU A 27 -8.64 6.90 8.17
CA LEU A 27 -9.10 5.98 9.20
C LEU A 27 -9.45 6.69 10.52
N LEU A 28 -8.60 7.61 10.98
CA LEU A 28 -8.67 8.15 12.35
C LEU A 28 -9.27 9.55 12.45
N ASP A 29 -9.31 10.31 11.36
CA ASP A 29 -9.76 11.70 11.40
C ASP A 29 -11.09 11.86 10.67
N VAL A 30 -11.08 11.64 9.35
CA VAL A 30 -12.19 11.96 8.44
C VAL A 30 -13.51 11.26 8.81
N PRO A 31 -13.53 9.95 9.16
CA PRO A 31 -14.78 9.26 9.51
C PRO A 31 -15.48 9.84 10.75
N PHE A 32 -14.75 10.55 11.61
CA PHE A 32 -15.25 11.04 12.89
C PHE A 32 -15.66 12.52 12.87
N VAL A 33 -15.45 13.24 11.76
CA VAL A 33 -15.84 14.66 11.62
C VAL A 33 -17.37 14.81 11.60
N CYS A 34 -18.05 14.13 10.67
CA CYS A 34 -19.51 14.15 10.57
C CYS A 34 -20.03 12.96 9.75
N LYS A 35 -21.36 12.76 9.75
CA LYS A 35 -22.02 11.65 9.00
C LYS A 35 -21.80 11.75 7.48
N SER A 36 -21.73 12.96 6.92
CA SER A 36 -21.50 13.15 5.48
C SER A 36 -20.10 12.69 5.09
N TRP A 37 -19.10 13.07 5.88
CA TRP A 37 -17.70 12.69 5.68
C TRP A 37 -17.51 11.19 5.87
N TYR A 38 -18.09 10.59 6.91
CA TYR A 38 -18.11 9.14 7.09
C TYR A 38 -18.69 8.40 5.87
N LYS A 39 -19.78 8.89 5.28
CA LYS A 39 -20.34 8.27 4.07
C LYS A 39 -19.42 8.43 2.87
N ALA A 40 -18.73 9.55 2.75
CA ALA A 40 -17.79 9.80 1.66
C ALA A 40 -16.49 8.98 1.81
N THR A 41 -16.03 8.67 3.01
CA THR A 41 -14.92 7.72 3.19
C THR A 41 -15.29 6.30 2.77
N ARG A 42 -16.57 5.92 2.76
CA ARG A 42 -16.99 4.60 2.24
C ARG A 42 -17.05 4.49 0.71
N ILE A 43 -16.69 5.54 0.00
CA ILE A 43 -16.70 5.56 -1.47
C ILE A 43 -15.33 5.08 -1.98
N PRO A 44 -15.27 4.09 -2.89
CA PRO A 44 -14.01 3.51 -3.37
C PRO A 44 -12.99 4.53 -3.90
N GLN A 45 -13.47 5.61 -4.51
CA GLN A 45 -12.65 6.69 -5.07
C GLN A 45 -11.92 7.52 -4.00
N SER A 46 -12.31 7.42 -2.74
CA SER A 46 -11.61 8.06 -1.61
C SER A 46 -10.31 7.33 -1.24
N TRP A 47 -10.11 6.09 -1.73
CA TRP A 47 -8.98 5.22 -1.39
C TRP A 47 -8.04 4.98 -2.59
N ARG A 48 -7.94 5.94 -3.50
CA ARG A 48 -7.14 5.77 -4.75
C ARG A 48 -5.65 5.68 -4.50
N HIS A 49 -5.17 6.28 -3.42
CA HIS A 49 -3.76 6.34 -3.07
C HIS A 49 -3.60 5.88 -1.63
N LEU A 50 -3.07 4.67 -1.44
CA LEU A 50 -2.87 4.11 -0.11
C LEU A 50 -1.39 3.89 0.14
N ASP A 51 -0.93 4.51 1.21
CA ASP A 51 0.43 4.38 1.69
C ASP A 51 0.43 3.73 3.06
N PHE A 52 0.78 2.45 3.08
CA PHE A 52 0.93 1.66 4.28
C PHE A 52 2.38 1.63 4.77
N SER A 53 3.33 2.36 4.17
CA SER A 53 4.75 2.34 4.56
C SER A 53 5.01 2.77 6.00
N LYS A 54 4.08 3.56 6.57
CA LYS A 54 4.13 4.00 7.96
C LYS A 54 3.73 2.94 8.97
N LEU A 55 3.09 1.84 8.54
CA LEU A 55 2.77 0.73 9.43
C LEU A 55 4.02 -0.11 9.66
N GLN A 56 4.68 0.13 10.79
CA GLN A 56 5.80 -0.68 11.26
C GLN A 56 5.24 -1.94 11.92
N LEU A 57 5.15 -3.03 11.15
CA LEU A 57 4.80 -4.35 11.69
C LEU A 57 6.04 -5.09 12.19
N HIS A 58 6.92 -4.43 12.96
CA HIS A 58 8.11 -5.10 13.47
C HIS A 58 7.73 -6.08 14.59
N ASP A 59 8.47 -7.19 14.71
CA ASP A 59 8.36 -8.17 15.81
C ASP A 59 8.71 -7.60 17.21
N SER A 60 8.89 -6.28 17.32
CA SER A 60 9.11 -5.63 18.61
C SER A 60 7.77 -5.33 19.26
N TRP A 61 7.70 -5.50 20.57
CA TRP A 61 6.55 -5.16 21.43
C TRP A 61 6.19 -3.66 21.46
N TYR A 62 6.60 -2.89 20.46
CA TYR A 62 6.38 -1.45 20.35
C TYR A 62 5.78 -1.15 18.98
N TYR A 63 4.47 -0.91 18.98
CA TYR A 63 3.76 -0.35 17.84
C TYR A 63 4.18 1.11 17.66
N ASP A 64 4.22 1.57 16.41
CA ASP A 64 4.32 3.01 16.16
C ASP A 64 3.07 3.76 16.68
N ASP A 65 3.15 5.08 16.78
CA ASP A 65 2.05 5.93 17.27
C ASP A 65 0.76 5.73 16.46
N PHE A 66 0.90 5.63 15.14
CA PHE A 66 -0.23 5.44 14.24
C PHE A 66 -0.93 4.10 14.50
N THR A 67 -0.17 3.01 14.61
CA THR A 67 -0.68 1.66 14.83
C THR A 67 -1.31 1.55 16.21
N SER A 68 -0.70 2.15 17.23
CA SER A 68 -1.26 2.21 18.59
C SER A 68 -2.62 2.92 18.60
N ARG A 69 -2.69 4.11 18.01
CA ARG A 69 -3.94 4.88 17.90
C ARG A 69 -5.00 4.16 17.08
N LEU A 70 -4.60 3.45 16.03
CA LEU A 70 -5.50 2.62 15.23
C LEU A 70 -6.10 1.50 16.07
N MET A 71 -5.27 0.77 16.81
CA MET A 71 -5.72 -0.30 17.69
C MET A 71 -6.66 0.22 18.78
N ASP A 72 -6.33 1.33 19.45
CA ASP A 72 -7.16 1.95 20.47
C ASP A 72 -8.52 2.41 19.92
N THR A 73 -8.51 3.04 18.74
CA THR A 73 -9.73 3.57 18.10
C THR A 73 -10.71 2.47 17.71
N TYR A 74 -10.20 1.34 17.24
CA TYR A 74 -11.02 0.22 16.75
C TYR A 74 -11.13 -0.95 17.74
N GLY A 75 -10.54 -0.83 18.93
CA GLY A 75 -10.58 -1.86 19.98
C GLY A 75 -9.91 -3.17 19.57
N ILE A 76 -8.81 -3.11 18.81
CA ILE A 76 -8.09 -4.29 18.34
C ILE A 76 -7.12 -4.76 19.43
N GLU A 77 -7.34 -5.93 19.99
CA GLU A 77 -6.44 -6.53 20.98
C GLU A 77 -5.13 -6.99 20.32
N ALA A 78 -3.99 -6.53 20.84
CA ALA A 78 -2.67 -6.88 20.34
C ALA A 78 -2.31 -8.34 20.66
N LEU A 79 -2.42 -9.26 19.69
CA LEU A 79 -1.71 -10.56 19.77
C LEU A 79 -0.43 -10.50 18.92
N PRO A 80 0.62 -11.26 19.28
CA PRO A 80 1.91 -11.25 18.59
C PRO A 80 1.82 -11.60 17.09
N GLU A 81 0.81 -12.37 16.68
CA GLU A 81 0.60 -12.78 15.28
C GLU A 81 -0.38 -11.88 14.50
N LEU A 82 -1.12 -10.99 15.19
CA LEU A 82 -2.09 -10.11 14.53
C LEU A 82 -1.49 -9.14 13.51
N PRO A 83 -0.29 -8.53 13.69
CA PRO A 83 0.15 -7.45 12.83
C PRO A 83 0.18 -7.84 11.34
N ASN A 84 0.64 -9.06 11.05
CA ASN A 84 0.72 -9.58 9.69
C ASN A 84 -0.62 -10.10 9.16
N ARG A 85 -1.43 -10.79 9.99
CA ARG A 85 -2.78 -11.22 9.60
C ARG A 85 -3.66 -10.01 9.30
N CYS A 86 -3.79 -9.10 10.26
CA CYS A 86 -4.62 -7.91 10.15
C CYS A 86 -4.28 -7.08 8.92
N MET A 87 -3.01 -7.06 8.50
CA MET A 87 -2.63 -6.39 7.27
C MET A 87 -3.10 -7.11 6.01
N GLU A 88 -2.97 -8.44 5.94
CA GLU A 88 -3.52 -9.19 4.81
C GLU A 88 -5.04 -9.04 4.75
N GLU A 89 -5.73 -9.11 5.89
CA GLU A 89 -7.18 -8.90 5.93
C GLU A 89 -7.57 -7.45 5.59
N ALA A 90 -6.80 -6.45 6.04
CA ALA A 90 -7.01 -5.06 5.66
C ALA A 90 -6.76 -4.83 4.17
N LEU A 91 -5.72 -5.44 3.60
CA LEU A 91 -5.43 -5.38 2.17
C LEU A 91 -6.50 -6.11 1.36
N LEU A 92 -7.06 -7.22 1.85
CA LEU A 92 -8.20 -7.91 1.25
C LEU A 92 -9.45 -7.02 1.27
N TYR A 93 -9.77 -6.43 2.41
CA TYR A 93 -10.90 -5.51 2.56
C TYR A 93 -10.76 -4.33 1.61
N VAL A 94 -9.59 -3.70 1.57
CA VAL A 94 -9.28 -2.61 0.63
C VAL A 94 -9.38 -3.09 -0.81
N ALA A 95 -8.89 -4.30 -1.13
CA ALA A 95 -8.97 -4.83 -2.48
C ALA A 95 -10.42 -5.11 -2.92
N ASP A 96 -11.28 -5.56 -2.00
CA ASP A 96 -12.70 -5.82 -2.26
C ASP A 96 -13.52 -4.53 -2.35
N GLU A 97 -13.28 -3.59 -1.45
CA GLU A 97 -14.05 -2.35 -1.36
C GLU A 97 -13.53 -1.25 -2.30
N CYS A 98 -12.26 -1.32 -2.74
CA CYS A 98 -11.59 -0.22 -3.46
C CYS A 98 -10.99 -0.65 -4.82
N PRO A 99 -11.80 -1.10 -5.80
CA PRO A 99 -11.31 -1.46 -7.14
C PRO A 99 -10.75 -0.25 -7.93
N ALA A 100 -11.00 0.97 -7.45
CA ALA A 100 -10.48 2.21 -8.02
C ALA A 100 -9.05 2.54 -7.59
N LEU A 101 -8.40 1.69 -6.78
CA LEU A 101 -7.03 1.87 -6.30
C LEU A 101 -6.05 2.09 -7.46
N ARG A 102 -5.22 3.13 -7.35
CA ARG A 102 -4.22 3.54 -8.36
C ARG A 102 -2.80 3.47 -7.84
N THR A 103 -2.60 3.81 -6.58
CA THR A 103 -1.27 3.78 -5.94
C THR A 103 -1.37 2.96 -4.68
N LEU A 104 -0.48 1.99 -4.56
CA LEU A 104 -0.31 1.19 -3.36
C LEU A 104 1.16 1.20 -2.94
N VAL A 105 1.42 1.60 -1.70
CA VAL A 105 2.73 1.43 -1.06
C VAL A 105 2.54 0.45 0.09
N LEU A 106 3.26 -0.66 0.04
CA LEU A 106 3.22 -1.68 1.08
C LEU A 106 4.39 -1.51 2.07
N PRO A 107 4.21 -1.83 3.37
CA PRO A 107 5.24 -1.73 4.38
C PRO A 107 6.28 -2.83 4.29
N SER A 108 7.22 -2.73 5.21
CA SER A 108 8.52 -3.36 5.26
C SER A 108 8.56 -4.87 5.53
N ASN A 109 7.67 -5.69 4.98
CA ASN A 109 7.60 -7.12 5.33
C ASN A 109 6.42 -7.88 4.69
N VAL A 110 5.57 -7.23 3.89
CA VAL A 110 4.38 -7.90 3.34
C VAL A 110 4.75 -9.09 2.45
N LEU A 111 5.86 -8.99 1.73
CA LEU A 111 6.41 -10.07 0.94
C LEU A 111 7.67 -10.61 1.65
N GLN A 112 7.52 -11.25 2.81
CA GLN A 112 8.63 -11.99 3.43
C GLN A 112 8.90 -13.30 2.66
N GLY A 113 10.12 -13.83 2.83
CA GLY A 113 10.56 -15.07 2.19
C GLY A 113 9.78 -16.30 2.67
N PRO A 114 10.17 -17.52 2.27
CA PRO A 114 9.38 -18.75 2.48
C PRO A 114 9.04 -19.08 3.95
N GLN A 115 9.68 -18.43 4.93
CA GLN A 115 9.48 -18.63 6.36
C GLN A 115 8.60 -17.54 7.03
N GLY A 116 8.18 -16.50 6.29
CA GLY A 116 7.31 -15.44 6.80
C GLY A 116 5.88 -15.51 6.25
N PRO A 117 4.99 -14.60 6.68
CA PRO A 117 3.65 -14.49 6.10
C PRO A 117 3.75 -14.25 4.60
N GLN A 118 3.25 -15.19 3.81
CA GLN A 118 3.28 -15.13 2.36
C GLN A 118 2.08 -14.33 1.89
N PHE A 119 2.22 -13.01 1.70
CA PHE A 119 1.20 -12.25 1.00
C PHE A 119 1.02 -12.84 -0.41
N LYS A 120 -0.11 -13.51 -0.63
CA LYS A 120 -0.39 -14.22 -1.88
C LYS A 120 -0.79 -13.22 -2.94
N ILE A 121 0.20 -12.71 -3.65
CA ILE A 121 0.01 -11.66 -4.66
C ILE A 121 -1.07 -12.02 -5.68
N LYS A 122 -1.15 -13.29 -6.10
CA LYS A 122 -2.17 -13.82 -7.02
C LYS A 122 -3.61 -13.51 -6.60
N ASN A 123 -3.90 -13.58 -5.30
CA ASN A 123 -5.26 -13.41 -4.79
C ASN A 123 -5.71 -11.95 -4.78
N HIS A 124 -4.75 -11.02 -4.75
CA HIS A 124 -5.00 -9.59 -4.56
C HIS A 124 -4.93 -8.82 -5.88
N MET A 125 -3.97 -9.16 -6.75
CA MET A 125 -3.71 -8.45 -7.99
C MET A 125 -4.89 -8.47 -8.98
N SER A 126 -5.72 -9.52 -8.93
CA SER A 126 -6.92 -9.62 -9.77
C SER A 126 -7.98 -8.56 -9.45
N LYS A 127 -7.97 -8.00 -8.24
CA LYS A 127 -8.91 -6.97 -7.79
C LYS A 127 -8.42 -5.56 -8.15
N TRP A 128 -7.11 -5.32 -8.16
CA TRP A 128 -6.50 -4.01 -8.43
C TRP A 128 -6.28 -3.73 -9.92
N THR A 129 -7.33 -3.85 -10.72
CA THR A 129 -7.25 -3.69 -12.20
C THR A 129 -6.87 -2.28 -12.66
N ASN A 130 -7.10 -1.26 -11.82
CA ASN A 130 -6.76 0.14 -12.08
C ASN A 130 -5.41 0.58 -11.50
N LEU A 131 -4.63 -0.34 -10.94
CA LEU A 131 -3.35 -0.01 -10.31
C LEU A 131 -2.36 0.54 -11.33
N GLN A 132 -1.80 1.71 -10.99
CA GLN A 132 -0.83 2.44 -11.81
C GLN A 132 0.56 2.41 -11.15
N PHE A 133 0.62 2.46 -9.83
CA PHE A 133 1.86 2.48 -9.07
C PHE A 133 1.84 1.47 -7.93
N LEU A 134 2.90 0.68 -7.83
CA LEU A 134 3.15 -0.21 -6.71
C LEU A 134 4.55 0.04 -6.15
N LYS A 135 4.65 0.33 -4.85
CA LYS A 135 5.92 0.34 -4.13
C LYS A 135 5.97 -0.80 -3.12
N LEU A 136 7.07 -1.53 -3.17
CA LEU A 136 7.38 -2.64 -2.28
C LEU A 136 8.73 -2.36 -1.62
N GLN A 137 8.89 -2.77 -0.37
CA GLN A 137 10.22 -2.70 0.24
C GLN A 137 11.10 -3.88 -0.18
N ARG A 138 10.55 -5.09 -0.25
CA ARG A 138 11.23 -6.32 -0.68
C ARG A 138 10.31 -7.12 -1.59
N CYS A 139 10.89 -7.89 -2.51
CA CYS A 139 10.14 -8.80 -3.38
C CYS A 139 10.96 -10.06 -3.64
N PHE A 140 10.51 -11.21 -3.12
CA PHE A 140 11.19 -12.51 -3.31
C PHE A 140 10.76 -13.22 -4.60
N ASP A 141 9.53 -13.00 -5.05
CA ASP A 141 8.98 -13.62 -6.27
C ASP A 141 8.59 -12.55 -7.29
N MET A 142 9.61 -11.86 -7.81
CA MET A 142 9.43 -10.77 -8.77
C MET A 142 8.78 -11.25 -10.06
N LYS A 143 9.12 -12.45 -10.52
CA LYS A 143 8.59 -13.01 -11.77
C LYS A 143 7.08 -13.26 -11.67
N GLU A 144 6.61 -13.81 -10.56
CA GLU A 144 5.19 -14.00 -10.33
C GLU A 144 4.47 -12.65 -10.21
N LEU A 145 4.99 -11.72 -9.39
CA LEU A 145 4.45 -10.37 -9.27
C LEU A 145 4.25 -9.71 -10.64
N LEU A 146 5.30 -9.67 -11.45
CA LEU A 146 5.26 -9.05 -12.78
C LEU A 146 4.28 -9.75 -13.72
N THR A 147 4.18 -11.07 -13.62
CA THR A 147 3.19 -11.85 -14.40
C THR A 147 1.77 -11.44 -14.01
N GLN A 148 1.47 -11.32 -12.72
CA GLN A 148 0.16 -10.87 -12.24
C GLN A 148 -0.15 -9.42 -12.64
N ILE A 149 0.81 -8.50 -12.51
CA ILE A 149 0.69 -7.11 -13.01
C ILE A 149 0.32 -7.12 -14.49
N ASN A 150 1.04 -7.89 -15.31
CA ASN A 150 0.81 -7.95 -16.76
C ASN A 150 -0.61 -8.43 -17.11
N ILE A 151 -1.11 -9.42 -16.36
CA ILE A 151 -2.44 -10.00 -16.59
C ILE A 151 -3.53 -9.01 -16.19
N HIS A 152 -3.43 -8.42 -14.99
CA HIS A 152 -4.54 -7.72 -14.34
C HIS A 152 -4.48 -6.19 -14.42
N CYS A 153 -3.30 -5.57 -14.45
CA CYS A 153 -3.12 -4.11 -14.34
C CYS A 153 -2.71 -3.50 -15.69
N LYS A 154 -3.67 -3.28 -16.60
CA LYS A 154 -3.37 -2.81 -17.97
C LYS A 154 -2.86 -1.36 -18.05
N ASN A 155 -3.14 -0.56 -17.03
CA ASN A 155 -2.71 0.84 -16.94
C ASN A 155 -1.54 1.02 -15.96
N PHE A 156 -0.74 -0.03 -15.75
CA PHE A 156 0.38 0.01 -14.81
C PHE A 156 1.53 0.87 -15.35
N GLU A 157 1.98 1.83 -14.55
CA GLU A 157 2.94 2.87 -14.95
C GLU A 157 4.29 2.72 -14.24
N ALA A 158 4.31 2.31 -12.98
CA ALA A 158 5.55 2.30 -12.22
C ALA A 158 5.60 1.29 -11.07
N LEU A 159 6.75 0.64 -10.94
CA LEU A 159 7.09 -0.29 -9.86
C LEU A 159 8.33 0.24 -9.12
N ALA A 160 8.24 0.41 -7.82
CA ALA A 160 9.39 0.76 -6.99
C ALA A 160 9.69 -0.38 -6.02
N ILE A 161 10.94 -0.82 -5.96
CA ILE A 161 11.38 -1.85 -5.01
C ILE A 161 12.61 -1.35 -4.27
N GLU A 162 12.51 -1.19 -2.95
CA GLU A 162 13.58 -0.59 -2.12
C GLU A 162 14.74 -1.54 -1.79
N ARG A 163 14.52 -2.85 -1.88
CA ARG A 163 15.56 -3.86 -1.69
C ARG A 163 15.29 -5.01 -2.67
N ALA A 164 15.74 -4.82 -3.91
CA ALA A 164 15.64 -5.82 -4.96
C ALA A 164 17.02 -6.45 -5.22
N ASN A 165 17.05 -7.77 -5.37
CA ASN A 165 18.18 -8.44 -6.00
C ASN A 165 17.84 -8.65 -7.47
N ILE A 166 18.51 -7.96 -8.38
CA ILE A 166 18.22 -8.02 -9.82
C ILE A 166 19.34 -8.78 -10.51
N GLY A 167 19.08 -10.06 -10.77
CA GLY A 167 19.87 -10.85 -11.69
C GLY A 167 19.42 -10.63 -13.13
N ARG A 168 20.04 -11.41 -14.03
CA ARG A 168 19.72 -11.40 -15.46
C ARG A 168 18.27 -11.82 -15.73
N ASP A 169 17.77 -12.79 -14.97
CA ASP A 169 16.44 -13.37 -15.18
C ASP A 169 15.34 -12.40 -14.72
N GLU A 170 15.57 -11.67 -13.62
CA GLU A 170 14.69 -10.62 -13.11
C GLU A 170 14.64 -9.44 -14.10
N ALA A 171 15.80 -8.98 -14.58
CA ALA A 171 15.87 -7.95 -15.61
C ALA A 171 15.12 -8.35 -16.90
N SER A 172 15.26 -9.61 -17.33
CA SER A 172 14.53 -10.15 -18.47
C SER A 172 13.01 -10.20 -18.24
N ALA A 173 12.59 -10.60 -17.03
CA ALA A 173 11.19 -10.64 -16.64
C ALA A 173 10.58 -9.23 -16.65
N ILE A 174 11.29 -8.22 -16.16
CA ILE A 174 10.84 -6.81 -16.16
C ILE A 174 10.53 -6.35 -17.58
N VAL A 175 11.46 -6.57 -18.53
CA VAL A 175 11.28 -6.15 -19.93
C VAL A 175 10.12 -6.89 -20.60
N LYS A 176 9.91 -8.15 -20.22
CA LYS A 176 8.89 -9.03 -20.82
C LYS A 176 7.47 -8.76 -20.31
N PHE A 177 7.33 -8.50 -19.01
CA PHE A 177 6.03 -8.51 -18.34
C PHE A 177 5.49 -7.11 -18.00
N LEU A 178 6.32 -6.07 -17.96
CA LEU A 178 5.78 -4.73 -17.72
C LEU A 178 4.98 -4.22 -18.93
N PRO A 179 3.74 -3.77 -18.73
CA PRO A 179 2.88 -3.34 -19.83
C PRO A 179 3.41 -2.06 -20.47
N LYS A 180 3.82 -2.15 -21.73
CA LYS A 180 4.20 -0.99 -22.56
C LYS A 180 2.94 -0.33 -23.12
N TYR A 181 2.29 0.51 -22.33
CA TYR A 181 1.05 1.18 -22.75
C TYR A 181 1.32 2.59 -23.31
N LYS A 182 0.66 2.93 -24.43
CA LYS A 182 0.62 4.28 -25.06
C LYS A 182 1.96 5.03 -25.18
N GLY A 183 3.06 4.33 -25.46
CA GLY A 183 4.37 4.98 -25.63
C GLY A 183 4.99 5.53 -24.34
N VAL A 184 4.38 5.27 -23.17
CA VAL A 184 4.99 5.56 -21.87
C VAL A 184 5.69 4.28 -21.41
N ALA A 185 7.01 4.37 -21.22
CA ALA A 185 7.77 3.27 -20.65
C ALA A 185 7.41 3.13 -19.16
N SER A 186 7.06 1.92 -18.71
CA SER A 186 6.89 1.65 -17.29
C SER A 186 8.22 1.92 -16.58
N LYS A 187 8.16 2.68 -15.48
CA LYS A 187 9.36 3.02 -14.71
C LYS A 187 9.59 1.98 -13.64
N VAL A 188 10.82 1.49 -13.54
CA VAL A 188 11.23 0.66 -12.40
C VAL A 188 12.31 1.38 -11.65
N CYS A 189 12.04 1.66 -10.37
CA CYS A 189 13.00 2.31 -9.48
C CYS A 189 13.49 1.30 -8.45
N PHE A 190 14.80 1.20 -8.33
CA PHE A 190 15.46 0.41 -7.32
C PHE A 190 16.24 1.34 -6.42
N HIS A 191 16.03 1.20 -5.12
CA HIS A 191 16.93 1.79 -4.15
C HIS A 191 17.81 0.67 -3.62
N GLU A 192 19.10 0.95 -3.42
CA GLU A 192 19.93 0.15 -2.53
C GLU A 192 19.99 0.95 -1.23
N LYS A 193 19.78 0.29 -0.10
CA LYS A 193 20.15 0.89 1.18
C LYS A 193 21.68 0.83 1.21
N GLU A 194 22.35 1.97 1.27
CA GLU A 194 23.67 2.01 1.90
C GLU A 194 23.46 1.45 3.31
N GLU A 195 23.92 0.22 3.54
CA GLU A 195 24.07 -0.26 4.91
C GLU A 195 25.04 0.70 5.59
N PRO A 196 24.76 1.20 6.81
CA PRO A 196 25.79 1.88 7.55
C PRO A 196 26.97 0.90 7.65
N ASN A 197 28.13 1.30 7.14
CA ASN A 197 29.36 0.57 7.41
C ASN A 197 29.43 0.40 8.93
N ASP A 198 29.24 -0.82 9.42
CA ASP A 198 29.74 -1.22 10.73
C ASP A 198 31.28 -1.32 10.61
N ASP A 199 31.92 -0.19 10.31
CA ASP A 199 33.31 0.05 10.62
C ASP A 199 33.37 0.37 12.11
N PHE A 200 33.13 -0.65 12.94
CA PHE A 200 33.68 -0.68 14.29
C PHE A 200 35.18 -1.03 14.18
N GLU A 201 35.97 -0.07 13.68
CA GLU A 201 37.37 0.02 14.03
C GLU A 201 37.51 0.82 15.34
N GLY A 202 38.00 0.15 16.38
CA GLY A 202 38.84 0.77 17.42
C GLY A 202 38.14 1.39 18.63
N LEU A 203 38.10 0.65 19.74
CA LEU A 203 39.02 0.81 20.89
C LEU A 203 38.87 -0.33 21.89
#